data_AF-B4L0B4-F1
#
_entry.id   AF-B4L0B4-F1
#
_cell.length_a   1.000
_cell.length_b   1.000
_cell.length_c   1.000
_cell.angle_alpha   90.00
_cell.angle_beta   90.00
_cell.angle_gamma   90.00
#
_symmetry.space_group_name_H-M   'P 1'
#
loop_
_entity.id
_entity.type
_entity.pdbx_description
1 polymer ?
#
loop_
_entity_poly.entity_id
_entity_poly.type
_entity_poly.pdbx_seq_one_letter_code
_entity_poly.pdbx_strand_id
1 'polypeptide(L)'
;MSLLEQYEQQYAALIAEITAHIGRLQQNATERNELCTKIDGSLSEAQELLEQMGLEVRELNPLQRSNFNNKIQVAQAELKRLQGEYKQTKDRLRSQANSFTTLDLAGGGDYYEDVAISNDQRQRLLENSERIERTGNRLNEGYRVAIETEALGAQVLNDLHHQRETLQGARARLRETNADLGRASRTLNSMMLRALREKVVLYGVGICFVVAVGVSLYLTFAPSSTAATS
;
A
#
# COMPACT_ATOMS: atom_id res chain seq x y z
N MET A 1 -14.11 0.65 14.18
CA MET A 1 -13.44 0.60 12.87
C MET A 1 -12.29 1.59 12.91
N SER A 2 -11.09 1.16 12.54
CA SER A 2 -9.98 2.10 12.35
C SER A 2 -10.22 2.90 11.07
N LEU A 3 -9.73 4.14 11.00
CA LEU A 3 -9.89 5.01 9.83
C LEU A 3 -9.39 4.33 8.53
N LEU A 4 -8.30 3.56 8.63
CA LEU A 4 -7.74 2.76 7.55
C LEU A 4 -8.62 1.62 7.06
N GLU A 5 -9.35 0.98 7.97
CA GLU A 5 -10.32 -0.07 7.64
C GLU A 5 -11.53 0.53 6.91
N GLN A 6 -11.90 1.76 7.25
CA GLN A 6 -12.95 2.51 6.58
C GLN A 6 -12.52 2.93 5.16
N TYR A 7 -11.26 3.37 4.98
CA TYR A 7 -10.69 3.61 3.65
C TYR A 7 -10.59 2.33 2.81
N GLU A 8 -10.17 1.20 3.40
CA GLU A 8 -10.12 -0.09 2.70
C GLU A 8 -11.52 -0.52 2.21
N GLN A 9 -12.55 -0.30 3.03
CA GLN A 9 -13.93 -0.61 2.67
C GLN A 9 -14.47 0.33 1.58
N GLN A 10 -14.18 1.63 1.65
CA GLN A 10 -14.54 2.60 0.61
C GLN A 10 -13.85 2.28 -0.72
N TYR A 11 -12.56 1.93 -0.68
CA TYR A 11 -11.79 1.52 -1.85
C TYR A 11 -12.42 0.30 -2.53
N ALA A 12 -12.74 -0.74 -1.75
CA ALA A 12 -13.35 -1.96 -2.26
C ALA A 12 -14.72 -1.69 -2.92
N ALA A 13 -15.52 -0.79 -2.34
CA ALA A 13 -16.79 -0.37 -2.91
C ALA A 13 -16.60 0.36 -4.26
N LEU A 14 -15.66 1.29 -4.33
CA LEU A 14 -15.30 2.02 -5.55
C LEU A 14 -14.82 1.08 -6.67
N ILE A 15 -13.98 0.10 -6.36
CA ILE A 15 -13.50 -0.87 -7.34
C ILE A 15 -14.62 -1.75 -7.87
N ALA A 16 -15.51 -2.23 -6.99
CA ALA A 16 -16.68 -2.99 -7.41
C ALA A 16 -17.61 -2.16 -8.31
N GLU A 17 -17.80 -0.89 -7.98
CA GLU A 17 -18.60 0.05 -8.77
C GLU A 17 -17.97 0.32 -10.14
N ILE A 18 -16.66 0.61 -10.22
CA ILE A 18 -15.94 0.81 -11.48
C ILE A 18 -16.05 -0.44 -12.36
N THR A 19 -15.83 -1.62 -11.79
CA THR A 19 -15.92 -2.90 -12.50
C THR A 19 -17.32 -3.13 -13.07
N ALA A 20 -18.36 -2.88 -12.26
CA ALA A 20 -19.75 -3.02 -12.69
C ALA A 20 -20.11 -2.03 -13.81
N HIS A 21 -19.66 -0.78 -13.71
CA HIS A 21 -19.89 0.23 -14.74
C HIS A 21 -19.14 -0.09 -16.05
N ILE A 22 -17.91 -0.60 -15.99
CA ILE A 22 -17.18 -1.07 -17.18
C ILE A 22 -17.93 -2.23 -17.84
N GLY A 23 -18.45 -3.18 -17.05
CA GLY A 23 -19.27 -4.28 -17.57
C GLY A 23 -20.56 -3.80 -18.25
N ARG A 24 -21.26 -2.82 -17.65
CA ARG A 24 -22.45 -2.19 -18.25
C ARG A 24 -22.12 -1.41 -19.52
N LEU A 25 -20.98 -0.72 -19.55
CA LEU A 25 -20.50 0.02 -20.72
C LEU A 25 -20.25 -0.91 -21.92
N GLN A 26 -19.88 -2.16 -21.69
CA GLN A 26 -19.72 -3.17 -22.75
C GLN A 26 -21.05 -3.64 -23.34
N GLN A 27 -22.15 -3.58 -22.57
CA GLN A 27 -23.46 -4.10 -22.97
C GLN A 27 -24.41 -3.03 -23.52
N ASN A 28 -24.40 -1.83 -22.95
CA ASN A 28 -25.38 -0.78 -23.25
C ASN A 28 -24.75 0.40 -24.00
N ALA A 29 -25.15 0.61 -25.25
CA ALA A 29 -24.61 1.67 -26.11
C ALA A 29 -25.28 3.06 -25.90
N THR A 30 -26.46 3.12 -25.30
CA THR A 30 -27.30 4.32 -25.18
C THR A 30 -26.86 5.28 -24.05
N GLU A 31 -26.37 4.76 -22.93
CA GLU A 31 -25.96 5.55 -21.75
C GLU A 31 -24.43 5.77 -21.66
N ARG A 32 -23.73 5.54 -22.77
CA ARG A 32 -22.26 5.47 -22.77
C ARG A 32 -21.56 6.71 -22.25
N ASN A 33 -22.00 7.90 -22.67
CA ASN A 33 -21.32 9.13 -22.26
C ASN A 33 -21.47 9.36 -20.75
N GLU A 34 -22.66 9.08 -20.20
CA GLU A 34 -22.92 9.19 -18.77
C GLU A 34 -22.12 8.16 -17.96
N LEU A 35 -22.09 6.90 -18.43
CA LEU A 35 -21.30 5.84 -17.82
C LEU A 35 -19.80 6.14 -17.86
N CYS A 36 -19.28 6.67 -18.97
CA CYS A 36 -17.90 7.12 -19.07
C CYS A 36 -17.57 8.21 -18.05
N THR A 37 -18.42 9.24 -17.93
CA THR A 37 -18.21 10.32 -16.95
C THR A 37 -18.25 9.82 -15.50
N LYS A 38 -19.12 8.85 -15.20
CA LYS A 38 -19.19 8.20 -13.89
C LYS A 38 -17.93 7.40 -13.59
N ILE A 39 -17.48 6.58 -14.54
CA ILE A 39 -16.25 5.79 -14.40
C ILE A 39 -15.02 6.70 -14.23
N ASP A 40 -14.91 7.77 -15.02
CA ASP A 40 -13.82 8.75 -14.91
C ASP A 40 -13.82 9.42 -13.52
N GLY A 41 -14.99 9.77 -12.98
CA GLY A 41 -15.14 10.30 -11.62
C GLY A 41 -14.73 9.30 -10.54
N SER A 42 -15.26 8.07 -10.58
CA SER A 42 -14.94 7.02 -9.61
C SER A 42 -13.47 6.61 -9.65
N LEU A 43 -12.83 6.62 -10.83
CA LEU A 43 -11.40 6.38 -10.98
C LEU A 43 -10.56 7.46 -10.29
N SER A 44 -10.96 8.73 -10.43
CA SER A 44 -10.31 9.85 -9.74
C SER A 44 -10.48 9.75 -8.22
N GLU A 45 -11.68 9.43 -7.75
CA GLU A 45 -11.99 9.28 -6.33
C GLU A 45 -11.20 8.12 -5.70
N ALA A 46 -11.13 6.98 -6.40
CA ALA A 46 -10.32 5.84 -5.95
C ALA A 46 -8.82 6.17 -5.90
N GLN A 47 -8.34 7.04 -6.79
CA GLN A 47 -6.94 7.49 -6.78
C GLN A 47 -6.65 8.44 -5.61
N GLU A 48 -7.55 9.40 -5.35
CA GLU A 48 -7.46 10.30 -4.20
C GLU A 48 -7.49 9.53 -2.87
N LEU A 49 -8.37 8.53 -2.76
CA LEU A 49 -8.47 7.68 -1.59
C LEU A 49 -7.17 6.89 -1.32
N LEU A 50 -6.51 6.39 -2.37
CA LEU A 50 -5.21 5.72 -2.23
C LEU A 50 -4.11 6.67 -1.78
N GLU A 51 -4.14 7.93 -2.21
CA GLU A 51 -3.20 8.96 -1.74
C GLU A 51 -3.43 9.26 -0.25
N GLN A 52 -4.70 9.40 0.18
CA GLN A 52 -5.05 9.59 1.58
C GLN A 52 -4.61 8.40 2.45
N MET A 53 -4.87 7.16 2.02
CA MET A 53 -4.37 5.97 2.70
C MET A 53 -2.84 5.97 2.82
N GLY A 54 -2.12 6.43 1.80
CA GLY A 54 -0.66 6.55 1.82
C GLY A 54 -0.14 7.58 2.84
N LEU A 55 -0.90 8.64 3.10
CA LEU A 55 -0.58 9.64 4.12
C LEU A 55 -0.83 9.10 5.53
N GLU A 56 -1.99 8.48 5.78
CA GLU A 56 -2.36 7.88 7.06
C GLU A 56 -1.36 6.81 7.51
N VAL A 57 -0.87 6.00 6.56
CA VAL A 57 0.08 4.91 6.83
C VAL A 57 1.43 5.40 7.31
N ARG A 58 1.80 6.67 7.06
CA ARG A 58 3.06 7.25 7.56
C ARG A 58 3.07 7.45 9.08
N GLU A 59 1.91 7.60 9.71
CA GLU A 59 1.78 7.81 11.15
C GLU A 59 1.81 6.50 11.96
N LEU A 60 1.80 5.34 11.29
CA LEU A 60 1.76 4.02 11.93
C LEU A 60 3.14 3.48 12.32
N ASN A 61 3.12 2.53 13.26
CA ASN A 61 4.29 1.75 13.65
C ASN A 61 4.93 1.02 12.43
N PRO A 62 6.26 0.85 12.40
CA PRO A 62 6.99 0.35 11.23
C PRO A 62 6.56 -1.06 10.77
N LEU A 63 6.11 -1.93 11.68
CA LEU A 63 5.55 -3.25 11.35
C LEU A 63 4.21 -3.16 10.62
N GLN A 64 3.31 -2.29 11.08
CA GLN A 64 2.00 -2.07 10.45
C GLN A 64 2.14 -1.34 9.11
N ARG A 65 3.09 -0.39 9.04
CA ARG A 65 3.43 0.35 7.82
C ARG A 65 3.83 -0.56 6.66
N SER A 66 4.64 -1.59 6.92
CA SER A 66 5.06 -2.55 5.89
C SER A 66 3.89 -3.36 5.33
N ASN A 67 2.95 -3.79 6.17
CA ASN A 67 1.78 -4.55 5.73
C ASN A 67 0.81 -3.67 4.91
N PHE A 68 0.55 -2.45 5.38
CA PHE A 68 -0.34 -1.53 4.66
C PHE A 68 0.26 -1.00 3.36
N ASN A 69 1.58 -0.77 3.29
CA ASN A 69 2.24 -0.40 2.03
C ASN A 69 2.09 -1.51 0.97
N ASN A 70 2.21 -2.78 1.34
CA ASN A 70 1.95 -3.88 0.41
C ASN A 70 0.50 -3.85 -0.10
N LYS A 71 -0.47 -3.63 0.79
CA LYS A 71 -1.89 -3.51 0.40
C LYS A 71 -2.12 -2.33 -0.57
N ILE A 72 -1.54 -1.16 -0.29
CA ILE A 72 -1.65 0.02 -1.16
C ILE A 72 -1.03 -0.24 -2.53
N GLN A 73 0.11 -0.95 -2.60
CA GLN A 73 0.73 -1.31 -3.88
C GLN A 73 -0.14 -2.26 -4.70
N VAL A 74 -0.76 -3.26 -4.06
CA VAL A 74 -1.71 -4.17 -4.74
C VAL A 74 -2.91 -3.39 -5.26
N ALA A 75 -3.48 -2.51 -4.44
CA ALA A 75 -4.59 -1.64 -4.82
C ALA A 75 -4.23 -0.69 -5.99
N GLN A 76 -3.03 -0.10 -5.98
CA GLN A 76 -2.56 0.72 -7.11
C GLN A 76 -2.43 -0.08 -8.41
N ALA A 77 -1.93 -1.32 -8.34
CA ALA A 77 -1.82 -2.19 -9.50
C ALA A 77 -3.21 -2.56 -10.06
N GLU A 78 -4.16 -2.85 -9.18
CA GLU A 78 -5.54 -3.15 -9.55
C GLU A 78 -6.23 -1.94 -10.21
N LEU A 79 -6.11 -0.74 -9.63
CA LEU A 79 -6.67 0.49 -10.21
C LEU A 79 -6.09 0.76 -11.61
N LYS A 80 -4.77 0.61 -11.80
CA LYS A 80 -4.13 0.74 -13.13
C LYS A 80 -4.67 -0.28 -14.14
N ARG A 81 -4.90 -1.52 -13.72
CA ARG A 81 -5.51 -2.56 -14.57
C ARG A 81 -6.91 -2.14 -15.02
N LEU A 82 -7.74 -1.65 -14.10
CA LEU A 82 -9.09 -1.15 -14.37
C LEU A 82 -9.10 0.07 -15.29
N GLN A 83 -8.16 1.01 -15.12
CA GLN A 83 -7.97 2.14 -16.05
C GLN A 83 -7.67 1.65 -17.48
N GLY A 84 -6.81 0.63 -17.61
CA GLY A 84 -6.49 0.01 -18.89
C GLY A 84 -7.71 -0.64 -19.55
N GLU A 85 -8.49 -1.41 -18.79
CA GLU A 85 -9.72 -2.06 -19.27
C GLU A 85 -10.77 -1.03 -19.70
N TYR A 86 -10.96 0.04 -18.92
CA TYR A 86 -11.87 1.12 -19.27
C TYR A 86 -11.44 1.83 -20.56
N LYS A 87 -10.15 2.19 -20.69
CA LYS A 87 -9.62 2.84 -21.90
C LYS A 87 -9.78 1.95 -23.14
N GLN A 88 -9.43 0.67 -23.04
CA GLN A 88 -9.59 -0.28 -24.13
C GLN A 88 -11.07 -0.45 -24.52
N THR A 89 -11.97 -0.53 -23.53
CA THR A 89 -13.41 -0.62 -23.75
C THR A 89 -13.92 0.63 -24.47
N LYS A 90 -13.55 1.82 -23.98
CA LYS A 90 -13.89 3.12 -24.57
C LYS A 90 -13.42 3.24 -26.02
N ASP A 91 -12.18 2.83 -26.33
CA ASP A 91 -11.60 2.88 -27.67
C ASP A 91 -12.25 1.88 -28.64
N ARG A 92 -12.55 0.66 -28.18
CA ARG A 92 -13.28 -0.36 -28.97
C ARG A 92 -14.65 0.15 -29.38
N LEU A 93 -15.34 0.73 -28.42
CA LEU A 93 -16.67 1.26 -28.60
C LEU A 93 -16.67 2.57 -29.44
N ARG A 94 -15.60 3.38 -29.42
CA ARG A 94 -15.43 4.52 -30.33
C ARG A 94 -15.18 4.06 -31.78
N SER A 95 -14.41 2.99 -31.94
CA SER A 95 -14.15 2.36 -33.25
C SER A 95 -15.41 1.76 -33.87
N GLN A 96 -16.32 1.21 -33.06
CA GLN A 96 -17.60 0.66 -33.53
C GLN A 96 -18.55 1.73 -34.06
N ALA A 97 -18.63 2.90 -33.40
CA ALA A 97 -19.45 4.02 -33.85
C ALA A 97 -19.00 4.55 -35.22
N ASN A 98 -17.68 4.63 -35.46
CA ASN A 98 -17.13 5.07 -36.74
C ASN A 98 -17.29 4.05 -37.88
N SER A 99 -17.56 2.78 -37.57
CA SER A 99 -17.81 1.74 -38.59
C SER A 99 -19.27 1.67 -39.04
N PHE A 100 -20.20 2.20 -38.24
CA PHE A 100 -21.62 2.23 -38.57
C PHE A 100 -21.94 3.40 -39.52
N THR A 101 -21.29 4.55 -39.34
CA THR A 101 -21.48 5.73 -40.20
C THR A 101 -20.95 5.55 -41.63
N THR A 102 -20.00 4.65 -41.86
CA THR A 102 -19.47 4.38 -43.21
C THR A 102 -20.37 3.46 -44.04
N LEU A 103 -21.25 2.68 -43.40
CA LEU A 103 -22.11 1.72 -44.10
C LEU A 103 -23.41 2.35 -44.61
N ASP A 104 -23.89 3.43 -43.99
CA ASP A 104 -25.17 4.09 -44.34
C ASP A 104 -25.04 5.15 -45.46
N LEU A 105 -23.81 5.54 -45.83
CA LEU A 105 -23.56 6.53 -46.90
C LEU A 105 -23.36 5.90 -48.29
N ALA A 106 -23.31 4.56 -48.38
CA ALA A 106 -23.11 3.84 -49.65
C ALA A 106 -24.42 3.44 -50.38
N GLY A 107 -25.58 3.84 -49.86
CA GLY A 107 -26.90 3.35 -50.26
C GLY A 107 -27.74 4.26 -51.16
N GLY A 108 -27.17 4.99 -52.12
CA GLY A 108 -27.98 5.81 -53.03
C GLY A 108 -27.28 6.21 -54.33
N GLY A 109 -27.72 5.64 -55.46
CA GLY A 109 -27.36 6.13 -56.79
C GLY A 109 -27.20 5.03 -57.83
N ASP A 110 -28.32 4.60 -58.39
CA ASP A 110 -28.47 3.75 -59.58
C ASP A 110 -27.75 4.38 -60.78
N TYR A 111 -26.72 3.71 -61.35
CA TYR A 111 -26.22 3.74 -62.76
C TYR A 111 -24.78 3.17 -62.86
N TYR A 112 -24.55 2.29 -63.86
CA TYR A 112 -23.28 1.69 -64.35
C TYR A 112 -22.85 0.31 -63.81
N GLU A 113 -23.36 -0.75 -64.46
CA GLU A 113 -22.99 -2.18 -64.26
C GLU A 113 -21.53 -2.52 -64.65
N ASP A 114 -20.90 -1.79 -65.59
CA ASP A 114 -19.57 -2.16 -66.14
C ASP A 114 -18.37 -1.45 -65.48
N VAL A 115 -18.61 -0.34 -64.77
CA VAL A 115 -17.59 0.38 -63.96
C VAL A 115 -17.58 -0.12 -62.51
N ALA A 116 -18.66 -0.76 -62.06
CA ALA A 116 -18.82 -1.30 -60.72
C ALA A 116 -17.80 -2.41 -60.39
N ILE A 117 -17.44 -3.26 -61.36
CA ILE A 117 -16.49 -4.37 -61.13
C ILE A 117 -15.07 -3.84 -60.88
N SER A 118 -14.63 -2.84 -61.63
CA SER A 118 -13.32 -2.20 -61.43
C SER A 118 -13.27 -1.35 -60.16
N ASN A 119 -14.37 -0.71 -59.79
CA ASN A 119 -14.47 0.05 -58.55
C ASN A 119 -14.54 -0.86 -57.32
N ASP A 120 -15.26 -1.99 -57.38
CA ASP A 120 -15.33 -2.98 -56.29
C ASP A 120 -13.93 -3.56 -55.98
N GLN A 121 -13.14 -3.87 -57.02
CA GLN A 121 -11.78 -4.37 -56.85
C GLN A 121 -10.85 -3.30 -56.26
N ARG A 122 -10.98 -2.03 -56.68
CA ARG A 122 -10.24 -0.89 -56.12
C ARG A 122 -10.66 -0.60 -54.68
N GLN A 123 -11.94 -0.70 -54.37
CA GLN A 123 -12.50 -0.48 -53.04
C GLN A 123 -12.04 -1.57 -52.07
N ARG A 124 -12.01 -2.84 -52.48
CA ARG A 124 -11.43 -3.94 -51.71
C ARG A 124 -9.94 -3.76 -51.41
N LEU A 125 -9.18 -3.18 -52.35
CA LEU A 125 -7.76 -2.87 -52.14
C LEU A 125 -7.57 -1.71 -51.17
N LEU A 126 -8.40 -0.67 -51.27
CA LEU A 126 -8.40 0.47 -50.33
C LEU A 126 -8.81 0.01 -48.92
N GLU A 127 -9.84 -0.83 -48.79
CA GLU A 127 -10.26 -1.41 -47.52
C GLU A 127 -9.18 -2.31 -46.91
N ASN A 128 -8.50 -3.12 -47.72
CA ASN A 128 -7.34 -3.89 -47.25
C ASN A 128 -6.19 -2.98 -46.81
N SER A 129 -5.91 -1.91 -47.56
CA SER A 129 -4.88 -0.93 -47.20
C SER A 129 -5.20 -0.23 -45.88
N GLU A 130 -6.45 0.21 -45.71
CA GLU A 130 -6.91 0.84 -44.48
C GLU A 130 -6.88 -0.13 -43.29
N ARG A 131 -7.25 -1.39 -43.52
CA ARG A 131 -7.18 -2.44 -42.49
C ARG A 131 -5.74 -2.76 -42.10
N ILE A 132 -4.80 -2.75 -43.05
CA ILE A 132 -3.37 -2.92 -42.79
C ILE A 132 -2.83 -1.73 -41.99
N GLU A 133 -3.17 -0.50 -42.38
CA GLU A 133 -2.75 0.71 -41.67
C GLU A 133 -3.28 0.74 -40.23
N ARG A 134 -4.56 0.41 -40.03
CA ARG A 134 -5.16 0.29 -38.69
C ARG A 134 -4.50 -0.81 -37.87
N THR A 135 -4.19 -1.95 -38.48
CA THR A 135 -3.49 -3.05 -37.81
C THR A 135 -2.07 -2.64 -37.43
N GLY A 136 -1.35 -1.95 -38.31
CA GLY A 136 -0.01 -1.41 -38.06
C GLY A 136 -0.01 -0.42 -36.90
N ASN A 137 -0.97 0.51 -36.88
CA ASN A 137 -1.11 1.48 -35.79
C ASN A 137 -1.42 0.78 -34.45
N ARG A 138 -2.28 -0.24 -34.44
CA ARG A 138 -2.57 -1.04 -33.23
C ARG A 138 -1.37 -1.83 -32.76
N LEU A 139 -0.57 -2.36 -33.68
CA LEU A 139 0.62 -3.15 -33.35
C LEU A 139 1.73 -2.25 -32.80
N ASN A 140 1.89 -1.05 -33.36
CA ASN A 140 2.81 -0.04 -32.86
C ASN A 140 2.40 0.49 -31.48
N GLU A 141 1.10 0.75 -31.28
CA GLU A 141 0.55 1.14 -29.98
C GLU A 141 0.74 0.02 -28.94
N GLY A 142 0.44 -1.24 -29.32
CA GLY A 142 0.65 -2.40 -28.45
C GLY A 142 2.12 -2.62 -28.11
N TYR A 143 3.03 -2.42 -29.06
CA TYR A 143 4.48 -2.46 -28.84
C TYR A 143 4.93 -1.39 -27.85
N ARG A 144 4.45 -0.16 -28.00
CA ARG A 144 4.73 0.94 -27.07
C ARG A 144 4.27 0.62 -25.65
N VAL A 145 3.05 0.11 -25.51
CA VAL A 145 2.49 -0.29 -24.20
C VAL A 145 3.28 -1.46 -23.60
N ALA A 146 3.71 -2.41 -24.42
CA ALA A 146 4.54 -3.53 -23.95
C ALA A 146 5.89 -3.06 -23.40
N ILE A 147 6.56 -2.12 -24.08
CA ILE A 147 7.82 -1.52 -23.59
C ILE A 147 7.58 -0.75 -22.31
N GLU A 148 6.52 0.05 -22.23
CA GLU A 148 6.19 0.80 -21.01
C GLU A 148 5.91 -0.14 -19.84
N THR A 149 5.26 -1.27 -20.11
CA THR A 149 5.00 -2.32 -19.12
C THR A 149 6.28 -3.03 -18.69
N GLU A 150 7.21 -3.29 -19.61
CA GLU A 150 8.53 -3.85 -19.30
C GLU A 150 9.33 -2.88 -18.40
N ALA A 151 9.35 -1.59 -18.74
CA ALA A 151 10.02 -0.56 -17.95
C ALA A 151 9.42 -0.45 -16.54
N LEU A 152 8.09 -0.47 -16.43
CA LEU A 152 7.40 -0.49 -15.15
C LEU A 152 7.75 -1.76 -14.34
N GLY A 153 7.76 -2.93 -14.98
CA GLY A 153 8.14 -4.19 -14.34
C GLY A 153 9.59 -4.18 -13.82
N ALA A 154 10.51 -3.62 -14.61
CA ALA A 154 11.91 -3.42 -14.21
C ALA A 154 12.03 -2.47 -13.01
N GLN A 155 11.26 -1.38 -12.99
CA GLN A 155 11.22 -0.45 -11.86
C GLN A 155 10.67 -1.13 -10.59
N VAL A 156 9.59 -1.91 -10.70
CA VAL A 156 9.02 -2.67 -9.57
C VAL A 156 10.03 -3.67 -9.02
N LEU A 157 10.76 -4.38 -9.88
CA LEU A 157 11.82 -5.30 -9.46
C LEU A 157 12.95 -4.57 -8.71
N ASN A 158 13.34 -3.40 -9.19
CA ASN A 158 14.36 -2.58 -8.52
C ASN A 158 13.87 -2.07 -7.15
N ASP A 159 12.62 -1.61 -7.06
CA ASP A 159 12.02 -1.18 -5.80
C ASP A 159 11.91 -2.34 -4.80
N LEU A 160 11.53 -3.54 -5.25
CA LEU A 160 11.54 -4.75 -4.41
C LEU A 160 12.94 -5.11 -3.93
N HIS A 161 13.95 -4.94 -4.78
CA HIS A 161 15.35 -5.15 -4.39
C HIS A 161 15.77 -4.16 -3.30
N HIS A 162 15.46 -2.88 -3.48
CA HIS A 162 15.76 -1.83 -2.51
C HIS A 162 14.98 -2.01 -1.19
N GLN A 163 13.73 -2.49 -1.27
CA GLN A 163 12.94 -2.88 -0.09
C GLN A 163 13.54 -4.09 0.62
N ARG A 164 14.05 -5.07 -0.10
CA ARG A 164 14.76 -6.22 0.49
C ARG A 164 16.02 -5.76 1.23
N GLU A 165 16.81 -4.86 0.63
CA GLU A 165 18.02 -4.33 1.25
C GLU A 165 17.70 -3.54 2.53
N THR A 166 16.68 -2.68 2.50
CA THR A 166 16.23 -1.95 3.70
C THR A 166 15.69 -2.87 4.79
N LEU A 167 14.94 -3.93 4.44
CA LEU A 167 14.50 -4.97 5.38
C LEU A 167 15.70 -5.74 5.98
N GLN A 168 16.71 -6.07 5.18
CA GLN A 168 17.92 -6.71 5.65
C GLN A 168 18.71 -5.79 6.59
N GLY A 169 18.83 -4.50 6.27
CA GLY A 169 19.44 -3.49 7.13
C GLY A 169 18.68 -3.29 8.44
N ALA A 170 17.35 -3.24 8.40
CA ALA A 170 16.52 -3.16 9.60
C ALA A 170 16.66 -4.41 10.48
N ARG A 171 16.72 -5.61 9.89
CA ARG A 171 16.99 -6.86 10.62
C ARG A 171 18.38 -6.89 11.25
N ALA A 172 19.41 -6.40 10.56
CA ALA A 172 20.76 -6.28 11.09
C ALA A 172 20.80 -5.31 12.29
N ARG A 173 20.20 -4.12 12.15
CA ARG A 173 20.09 -3.13 13.22
C ARG A 173 19.27 -3.66 14.41
N LEU A 174 18.19 -4.41 14.17
CA LEU A 174 17.43 -5.06 15.25
C LEU A 174 18.26 -6.10 15.99
N ARG A 175 19.07 -6.90 15.27
CA ARG A 175 19.97 -7.89 15.89
C ARG A 175 21.07 -7.23 16.72
N GLU A 176 21.62 -6.12 16.24
CA GLU A 176 22.60 -5.30 16.97
C GLU A 176 21.96 -4.65 18.20
N THR A 177 20.79 -4.03 18.05
CA THR A 177 20.01 -3.44 19.15
C THR A 177 19.67 -4.48 20.22
N ASN A 178 19.34 -5.72 19.84
CA ASN A 178 19.07 -6.81 20.78
C ASN A 178 20.34 -7.24 21.56
N ALA A 179 21.50 -7.23 20.90
CA ALA A 179 22.78 -7.48 21.56
C ALA A 179 23.14 -6.37 22.56
N ASP A 180 22.88 -5.11 22.20
CA ASP A 180 23.10 -3.96 23.09
C ASP A 180 22.10 -3.91 24.25
N LEU A 181 20.85 -4.33 24.03
CA LEU A 181 19.87 -4.51 25.10
C LEU A 181 20.34 -5.56 26.13
N GLY A 182 20.95 -6.65 25.66
CA GLY A 182 21.54 -7.67 26.53
C GLY A 182 22.71 -7.15 27.35
N ARG A 183 23.57 -6.30 26.77
CA ARG A 183 24.68 -5.65 27.47
C ARG A 183 24.20 -4.61 28.49
N ALA A 184 23.24 -3.77 28.09
CA ALA A 184 22.63 -2.76 28.95
C ALA A 184 21.86 -3.40 30.12
N SER A 185 21.14 -4.50 29.89
CA SER A 185 20.49 -5.27 30.95
C SER A 185 21.50 -5.80 31.97
N ARG A 186 22.66 -6.30 31.49
CA ARG A 186 23.72 -6.80 32.38
C ARG A 186 24.37 -5.69 33.20
N THR A 187 24.62 -4.52 32.62
CA THR A 187 25.18 -3.37 33.34
C THR A 187 24.18 -2.79 34.35
N LEU A 188 22.92 -2.62 33.94
CA LEU A 188 21.84 -2.17 34.81
C LEU A 188 21.61 -3.11 36.00
N ASN A 189 21.61 -4.43 35.78
CA ASN A 189 21.46 -5.39 36.88
C ASN A 189 22.65 -5.29 37.87
N SER A 190 23.87 -5.05 37.37
CA SER A 190 25.04 -4.82 38.25
C SER A 190 24.95 -3.50 39.05
N MET A 191 24.39 -2.44 38.44
CA MET A 191 24.14 -1.17 39.12
C MET A 191 23.04 -1.32 40.18
N MET A 192 21.96 -2.05 39.86
CA MET A 192 20.87 -2.35 40.78
C MET A 192 21.35 -3.15 41.99
N LEU A 193 22.16 -4.20 41.77
CA LEU A 193 22.76 -4.99 42.85
C LEU A 193 23.70 -4.17 43.74
N ARG A 194 24.49 -3.26 43.15
CA ARG A 194 25.34 -2.33 43.92
C ARG A 194 24.51 -1.37 44.78
N ALA A 195 23.48 -0.76 44.21
CA ALA A 195 22.60 0.15 44.93
C ALA A 195 21.84 -0.55 46.07
N LEU A 196 21.42 -1.81 45.85
CA LEU A 196 20.74 -2.59 46.88
C LEU A 196 21.68 -2.94 48.03
N ARG A 197 22.93 -3.33 47.73
CA ARG A 197 23.96 -3.61 48.75
C ARG A 197 24.23 -2.38 49.62
N GLU A 198 24.38 -1.21 49.02
CA GLU A 198 24.63 0.03 49.75
C GLU A 198 23.47 0.35 50.71
N LYS A 199 22.22 0.22 50.26
CA LYS A 199 21.04 0.40 51.12
C LYS A 199 20.96 -0.61 52.26
N VAL A 200 21.28 -1.89 52.01
CA VAL A 200 21.27 -2.93 53.06
C VAL A 200 22.30 -2.64 54.14
N VAL A 201 23.51 -2.19 53.76
CA VAL A 201 24.56 -1.82 54.73
C VAL A 201 24.11 -0.63 55.57
N LEU A 202 23.52 0.41 54.95
CA LEU A 202 23.01 1.58 55.67
C LEU A 202 21.95 1.20 56.71
N TYR A 203 20.94 0.40 56.32
CA TYR A 203 19.91 -0.06 57.25
C TYR A 203 20.48 -0.95 58.36
N GLY A 204 21.44 -1.82 58.05
CA GLY A 204 22.11 -2.66 59.04
C GLY A 204 22.83 -1.85 60.12
N VAL A 205 23.60 -0.84 59.73
CA VAL A 205 24.29 0.06 60.66
C VAL A 205 23.28 0.83 61.52
N GLY A 206 22.20 1.34 60.91
CA GLY A 206 21.13 2.05 61.63
C GLY A 206 20.46 1.17 62.70
N ILE A 207 20.10 -0.07 62.37
CA ILE A 207 19.53 -1.02 63.33
C ILE A 207 20.52 -1.30 64.47
N CYS A 208 21.79 -1.54 64.15
CA CYS A 208 22.83 -1.77 65.16
C CYS A 208 22.94 -0.60 66.14
N PHE A 209 22.85 0.64 65.64
CA PHE A 209 22.91 1.85 66.45
C PHE A 209 21.70 1.96 67.40
N VAL A 210 20.49 1.68 66.89
CA VAL A 210 19.26 1.66 67.70
C VAL A 210 19.33 0.60 68.80
N VAL A 211 19.82 -0.60 68.48
CA VAL A 211 20.01 -1.67 69.47
C VAL A 211 21.03 -1.26 70.53
N ALA A 212 22.17 -0.68 70.15
CA ALA A 212 23.19 -0.24 71.10
C ALA A 212 22.67 0.83 72.06
N VAL A 213 21.92 1.82 71.55
CA VAL A 213 21.25 2.83 72.39
C VAL A 213 20.21 2.17 73.30
N GLY A 214 19.39 1.25 72.78
CA GLY A 214 18.40 0.52 73.56
C GLY A 214 19.00 -0.30 74.69
N VAL A 215 20.09 -1.03 74.43
CA VAL A 215 20.84 -1.79 75.44
C VAL A 215 21.47 -0.85 76.48
N SER A 216 22.04 0.28 76.04
CA SER A 216 22.66 1.25 76.96
C SER A 216 21.64 1.88 77.91
N LEU A 217 20.44 2.19 77.39
CA LEU A 217 19.31 2.64 78.19
C LEU A 217 18.82 1.52 79.11
N TYR A 218 18.70 0.29 78.62
CA TYR A 218 18.32 -0.85 79.44
C TYR A 218 19.30 -1.07 80.60
N LEU A 219 20.62 -0.98 80.38
CA LEU A 219 21.60 -1.14 81.47
C LEU A 219 21.62 0.05 82.44
N THR A 220 21.34 1.26 81.96
CA THR A 220 21.21 2.47 82.80
C THR A 220 19.94 2.46 83.65
N PHE A 221 18.82 2.01 83.07
CA PHE A 221 17.51 1.98 83.72
C PHE A 221 17.18 0.65 84.40
N ALA A 222 17.87 -0.44 84.07
CA ALA A 222 17.84 -1.66 84.85
C ALA A 222 18.43 -1.27 86.20
N PRO A 223 17.61 -1.23 87.26
CA PRO A 223 18.03 -0.73 88.54
C PRO A 223 19.22 -1.56 89.00
N SER A 224 20.19 -0.90 89.61
CA SER A 224 21.23 -1.51 90.45
C SER A 224 20.61 -2.15 91.71
N SER A 225 19.59 -2.98 91.54
CA SER A 225 19.07 -3.88 92.57
C SER A 225 19.89 -5.16 92.51
N THR A 226 21.09 -5.13 93.09
CA THR A 226 21.68 -6.20 93.93
C THR A 226 23.12 -5.82 94.23
N ALA A 227 23.33 -4.96 95.24
CA ALA A 227 24.48 -5.01 96.14
C ALA A 227 24.36 -3.90 97.21
N ALA A 228 23.26 -3.94 97.96
CA ALA A 228 23.24 -3.37 99.30
C ALA A 228 22.52 -4.38 100.18
N THR A 229 23.28 -5.06 101.04
CA THR A 229 23.01 -5.37 102.46
C THR A 229 23.65 -6.70 102.86
N SER A 230 24.49 -6.61 103.91
CA SER A 230 25.20 -7.61 104.74
C SER A 230 26.34 -8.41 104.11
#